data_AF-X6NUP6-F1
#
_entry.id   AF-X6NUP6-F1
#
_cell.length_a   1.000
_cell.length_b   1.000
_cell.length_c   1.000
_cell.angle_alpha   90.00
_cell.angle_beta   90.00
_cell.angle_gamma   90.00
#
_symmetry.space_group_name_H-M   'P 1'
#
loop_
_entity.id
_entity.type
_entity.pdbx_description
1 polymer ?
#
loop_
_entity_poly.entity_id
_entity_poly.type
_entity_poly.pdbx_seq_one_letter_code
_entity_poly.pdbx_strand_id
1 'polypeptide(L)'
;MAELQTILASLNAPPLELDLTLVQLDSKTYVELLEIVFKTLSHLQIGDSCVSTKNGSTNEPLENEVYEWVKLLNYPPCKNNSFEEDFKSGKNKDILYSLLHWIVTRSEELKTRIYVVKNMKPFDLPQEFFVDPGLN
;
A
#
# COMPACT_ATOMS: atom_id res chain seq x y z
N MET A 1 19.57 -11.38 -2.03
CA MET A 1 20.38 -10.94 -0.86
C MET A 1 20.42 -9.42 -0.71
N ALA A 2 20.73 -8.64 -1.76
CA ALA A 2 20.72 -7.18 -1.67
C ALA A 2 19.33 -6.60 -1.31
N GLU A 3 18.25 -7.15 -1.86
CA GLU A 3 16.87 -6.70 -1.59
C GLU A 3 16.49 -6.82 -0.11
N LEU A 4 16.78 -7.96 0.52
CA LEU A 4 16.53 -8.18 1.95
C LEU A 4 17.33 -7.21 2.84
N GLN A 5 18.57 -6.89 2.45
CA GLN A 5 19.37 -5.89 3.18
C GLN A 5 18.78 -4.50 3.06
N THR A 6 18.30 -4.11 1.87
CA THR A 6 17.60 -2.83 1.65
C THR A 6 16.31 -2.75 2.47
N ILE A 7 15.50 -3.82 2.48
CA ILE A 7 14.30 -3.91 3.33
C ILE A 7 14.71 -3.72 4.79
N LEU A 8 15.67 -4.51 5.28
CA LEU A 8 16.10 -4.47 6.68
C LEU A 8 16.59 -3.09 7.10
N ALA A 9 17.41 -2.44 6.27
CA ALA A 9 17.92 -1.10 6.51
C ALA A 9 16.78 -0.08 6.62
N SER A 10 15.76 -0.18 5.77
CA SER A 10 14.60 0.72 5.83
C SER A 10 13.66 0.43 6.99
N LEU A 11 13.48 -0.85 7.39
CA LEU A 11 12.62 -1.24 8.50
C LEU A 11 13.22 -0.85 9.87
N ASN A 12 14.55 -0.85 9.97
CA ASN A 12 15.26 -0.45 11.18
C ASN A 12 15.53 1.06 11.25
N ALA A 13 15.41 1.77 10.14
CA ALA A 13 15.47 3.22 10.12
C ALA A 13 14.17 3.85 10.66
N PRO A 14 14.21 5.13 11.09
CA PRO A 14 13.01 5.90 11.38
C PRO A 14 12.08 5.93 10.16
N PRO A 15 10.74 5.81 10.33
CA PRO A 15 9.98 5.87 11.59
C PRO A 15 9.64 4.50 12.21
N LEU A 16 10.08 3.40 11.60
CA LEU A 16 9.63 2.04 11.95
C LEU A 16 10.40 1.43 13.13
N GLU A 17 11.72 1.66 13.17
CA GLU A 17 12.65 1.29 14.25
C GLU A 17 12.42 -0.12 14.80
N LEU A 18 12.23 -1.10 13.92
CA LEU A 18 11.85 -2.47 14.32
C LEU A 18 13.02 -3.29 14.92
N ASP A 19 14.26 -2.80 14.81
CA ASP A 19 15.50 -3.44 15.26
C ASP A 19 15.59 -4.94 14.92
N LEU A 20 15.21 -5.27 13.67
CA LEU A 20 15.21 -6.63 13.16
C LEU A 20 16.59 -7.01 12.64
N THR A 21 16.94 -8.28 12.80
CA THR A 21 18.05 -8.92 12.09
C THR A 21 17.55 -9.65 10.85
N LEU A 22 18.45 -9.98 9.92
CA LEU A 22 18.10 -10.70 8.69
C LEU A 22 17.51 -12.09 8.99
N VAL A 23 18.01 -12.77 10.03
CA VAL A 23 17.49 -14.08 10.48
C VAL A 23 16.08 -13.93 11.06
N GLN A 24 15.86 -12.91 11.88
CA GLN A 24 14.53 -12.64 12.43
C GLN A 24 13.52 -12.32 11.33
N LEU A 25 13.89 -11.48 10.36
CA LEU A 25 13.03 -11.17 9.22
C LEU A 25 12.72 -12.43 8.40
N ASP A 26 13.72 -13.24 8.08
CA ASP A 26 13.54 -14.47 7.27
C ASP A 26 12.65 -15.52 7.98
N SER A 27 12.75 -15.59 9.31
CA SER A 27 11.95 -16.49 10.14
C SER A 27 10.47 -16.10 10.24
N LYS A 28 10.08 -14.90 9.82
CA LYS A 28 8.70 -14.42 9.91
C LYS A 28 7.75 -15.27 9.05
N THR A 29 6.57 -15.50 9.60
CA THR A 29 5.43 -16.10 8.90
C THR A 29 4.83 -15.09 7.91
N TYR A 30 3.97 -15.58 7.01
CA TYR A 30 3.25 -14.71 6.07
C TYR A 30 2.45 -13.62 6.80
N VAL A 31 1.75 -13.99 7.87
CA VAL A 31 0.90 -13.07 8.65
C VAL A 31 1.76 -12.00 9.32
N GLU A 32 2.87 -12.36 9.95
CA GLU A 32 3.76 -11.35 10.57
C GLU A 32 4.41 -10.43 9.53
N LEU A 33 4.75 -10.95 8.35
CA LEU A 33 5.24 -10.11 7.25
C LEU A 33 4.15 -9.16 6.73
N LEU A 34 2.90 -9.62 6.68
CA LEU A 34 1.75 -8.83 6.27
C LEU A 34 1.49 -7.69 7.25
N GLU A 35 1.62 -7.93 8.55
CA GLU A 35 1.57 -6.89 9.59
C GLU A 35 2.69 -5.87 9.43
N ILE A 36 3.91 -6.31 9.10
CA ILE A 36 5.04 -5.40 8.82
C ILE A 36 4.76 -4.55 7.58
N VAL A 37 4.22 -5.13 6.50
CA VAL A 37 3.78 -4.40 5.31
C VAL A 37 2.74 -3.36 5.68
N PHE A 38 1.71 -3.76 6.43
CA PHE A 38 0.65 -2.86 6.86
C PHE A 38 1.22 -1.69 7.68
N LYS A 39 2.03 -1.97 8.70
CA LYS A 39 2.71 -0.95 9.51
C LYS A 39 3.52 0.00 8.63
N THR A 40 4.30 -0.53 7.68
CA THR A 40 5.10 0.25 6.74
C THR A 40 4.23 1.19 5.89
N LEU A 41 3.12 0.69 5.35
CA LEU A 41 2.15 1.49 4.58
C LEU A 41 1.49 2.57 5.44
N SER A 42 1.13 2.26 6.69
CA SER A 42 0.56 3.23 7.63
C SER A 42 1.53 4.39 7.89
N HIS A 43 2.83 4.12 8.00
CA HIS A 43 3.83 5.18 8.18
C HIS A 43 4.05 6.06 6.93
N LEU A 44 3.72 5.58 5.73
CA LEU A 44 3.76 6.42 4.52
C LEU A 44 2.61 7.44 4.48
N GLN A 45 1.53 7.22 5.24
CA GLN A 45 0.50 8.23 5.44
C GLN A 45 0.99 9.30 6.42
N ILE A 46 1.49 10.41 5.88
CA ILE A 46 1.78 11.59 6.69
C ILE A 46 0.44 12.27 7.05
N GLY A 47 -0.02 12.07 8.29
CA GLY A 47 -1.11 12.83 8.94
C GLY A 47 -2.38 12.04 9.28
N ASP A 48 -3.13 12.52 10.28
CA ASP A 48 -4.28 11.90 10.98
C ASP A 48 -5.48 11.45 10.13
N SER A 49 -5.49 11.69 8.81
CA SER A 49 -6.53 11.15 7.96
C SER A 49 -6.03 9.87 7.33
N CYS A 50 -6.19 8.80 8.13
CA CYS A 50 -6.43 7.46 7.62
C CYS A 50 -7.27 7.60 6.35
N VAL A 51 -6.81 7.03 5.23
CA VAL A 51 -7.77 6.56 4.23
C VAL A 51 -8.58 5.51 4.96
N SER A 52 -9.60 5.95 5.70
CA SER A 52 -10.76 5.12 5.97
C SER A 52 -11.28 4.83 4.58
N THR A 53 -10.84 3.69 4.03
CA THR A 53 -11.75 2.85 3.28
C THR A 53 -13.03 2.88 4.10
N LYS A 54 -14.03 3.59 3.58
CA LYS A 54 -15.27 3.83 4.29
C LYS A 54 -15.79 2.47 4.73
N ASN A 55 -15.70 2.19 6.02
CA ASN A 55 -16.71 1.59 6.89
C ASN A 55 -16.03 1.25 8.21
N GLY A 56 -16.31 2.04 9.26
CA GLY A 56 -16.00 1.71 10.65
C GLY A 56 -16.81 0.51 11.16
N SER A 57 -16.81 -0.58 10.39
CA SER A 57 -17.45 -1.85 10.67
C SER A 57 -16.93 -2.84 9.64
N THR A 58 -15.89 -3.61 9.93
CA THR A 58 -15.69 -4.89 9.22
C THR A 58 -14.65 -5.77 9.93
N ASN A 59 -15.04 -6.98 10.27
CA ASN A 59 -14.14 -8.11 10.57
C ASN A 59 -13.45 -8.59 9.28
N GLU A 60 -13.01 -7.67 8.42
CA GLU A 60 -12.34 -8.04 7.18
C GLU A 60 -10.89 -8.43 7.48
N PRO A 61 -10.40 -9.48 6.82
CA PRO A 61 -9.09 -9.99 7.11
C PRO A 61 -8.02 -9.05 6.55
N LEU A 62 -6.89 -8.92 7.25
CA LEU A 62 -5.84 -7.93 7.00
C LEU A 62 -5.33 -7.95 5.54
N GLU A 63 -5.33 -9.11 4.89
CA GLU A 63 -4.93 -9.26 3.50
C GLU A 63 -5.82 -8.47 2.53
N ASN A 64 -7.12 -8.33 2.80
CA ASN A 64 -8.01 -7.53 1.96
C ASN A 64 -7.67 -6.04 2.09
N GLU A 65 -7.43 -5.57 3.31
CA GLU A 65 -7.08 -4.17 3.56
C GLU A 65 -5.75 -3.81 2.91
N VAL A 66 -4.71 -4.63 3.12
CA VAL A 66 -3.41 -4.41 2.48
C VAL A 66 -3.54 -4.49 0.96
N TYR A 67 -4.32 -5.44 0.42
CA TYR A 67 -4.50 -5.57 -1.02
C TYR A 67 -5.15 -4.32 -1.64
N GLU A 68 -6.19 -3.77 -1.03
CA GLU A 68 -6.85 -2.56 -1.54
C GLU A 68 -5.91 -1.34 -1.52
N TRP A 69 -5.07 -1.22 -0.49
CA TRP A 69 -4.03 -0.21 -0.45
C TRP A 69 -3.00 -0.36 -1.57
N VAL A 70 -2.51 -1.58 -1.77
CA VAL A 70 -1.51 -1.89 -2.80
C VAL A 70 -2.07 -1.63 -4.21
N LYS A 71 -3.36 -1.91 -4.42
CA LYS A 71 -4.10 -1.57 -5.63
C LYS A 71 -4.25 -0.06 -5.82
N LEU A 72 -4.60 0.68 -4.76
CA LEU A 72 -4.68 2.15 -4.77
C LEU A 72 -3.33 2.80 -5.12
N LEU A 73 -2.24 2.21 -4.61
CA LEU A 73 -0.87 2.61 -4.90
C LEU A 73 -0.40 2.18 -6.30
N ASN A 74 -1.22 1.44 -7.06
CA ASN A 74 -0.93 0.95 -8.40
C ASN A 74 0.35 0.10 -8.44
N TYR A 75 0.48 -0.80 -7.48
CA TYR A 75 1.54 -1.81 -7.48
C TYR A 75 1.45 -2.66 -8.76
N PRO A 76 2.54 -2.79 -9.55
CA PRO A 76 2.45 -3.39 -10.88
C PRO A 76 1.87 -4.81 -10.91
N PRO A 77 2.20 -5.73 -9.97
CA PRO A 77 1.60 -7.06 -9.91
C PRO A 77 0.08 -7.10 -9.77
N CYS A 78 -0.58 -6.07 -9.20
CA CYS A 78 -2.04 -6.00 -9.13
C CYS A 78 -2.72 -5.94 -10.50
N LYS A 79 -1.99 -5.67 -11.58
CA LYS A 79 -2.52 -5.72 -12.95
C LYS A 79 -2.70 -7.15 -13.47
N ASN A 80 -2.11 -8.14 -12.80
CA ASN A 80 -2.30 -9.54 -13.13
C ASN A 80 -3.52 -10.09 -12.38
N ASN A 81 -4.45 -10.73 -13.10
CA ASN A 81 -5.68 -11.29 -12.55
C ASN A 81 -5.45 -12.37 -11.47
N SER A 82 -4.33 -13.10 -11.51
CA SER A 82 -4.03 -14.14 -10.50
C SER A 82 -3.44 -13.58 -9.20
N PHE A 83 -2.96 -12.34 -9.22
CA PHE A 83 -2.20 -11.79 -8.09
C PHE A 83 -3.04 -11.66 -6.83
N GLU A 84 -4.32 -11.32 -6.97
CA GLU A 84 -5.24 -11.23 -5.82
C GLU A 84 -5.39 -12.55 -5.08
N GLU A 85 -5.62 -13.63 -5.83
CA GLU A 85 -5.76 -14.97 -5.28
C GLU A 85 -4.46 -15.43 -4.63
N ASP A 86 -3.33 -15.20 -5.30
CA ASP A 86 -2.00 -15.55 -4.79
C ASP A 86 -1.68 -14.80 -3.49
N PHE A 87 -1.97 -13.50 -3.44
CA PHE A 87 -1.80 -12.65 -2.25
C PHE A 87 -2.70 -13.10 -1.09
N LYS A 88 -3.99 -13.33 -1.36
CA LYS A 88 -4.94 -13.76 -0.32
C LYS A 88 -4.73 -15.21 0.13
N SER A 89 -4.08 -16.04 -0.67
CA SER A 89 -3.78 -17.43 -0.30
C SER A 89 -2.81 -17.55 0.89
N GLY A 90 -1.98 -16.55 1.13
CA GLY A 90 -0.98 -16.54 2.20
C GLY A 90 0.14 -17.59 2.07
N LYS A 91 0.24 -18.28 0.93
CA LYS A 91 1.20 -19.40 0.75
C LYS A 91 2.59 -18.93 0.36
N ASN A 92 2.70 -17.78 -0.32
CA ASN A 92 3.95 -17.30 -0.89
C ASN A 92 4.43 -16.02 -0.18
N LYS A 93 5.44 -16.17 0.70
CA LYS A 93 6.07 -15.04 1.41
C LYS A 93 6.87 -14.12 0.49
N ASP A 94 7.35 -14.61 -0.66
CA ASP A 94 8.17 -13.84 -1.59
C ASP A 94 7.40 -12.65 -2.18
N ILE A 95 6.07 -12.77 -2.27
CA ILE A 95 5.19 -11.68 -2.67
C ILE A 95 5.30 -10.51 -1.69
N LEU A 96 5.33 -10.80 -0.38
CA LEU A 96 5.45 -9.77 0.66
C LEU A 96 6.84 -9.17 0.71
N TYR A 97 7.90 -9.95 0.48
CA TYR A 97 9.25 -9.40 0.35
C TYR A 97 9.39 -8.48 -0.86
N SER A 98 8.86 -8.89 -2.01
CA SER A 98 8.85 -8.07 -3.23
C SER A 98 8.07 -6.77 -3.02
N LEU A 99 6.93 -6.87 -2.33
CA LEU A 99 6.11 -5.72 -1.97
C LEU A 99 6.83 -4.78 -0.99
N LEU A 100 7.41 -5.30 0.09
CA LEU A 100 8.21 -4.51 1.03
C LEU A 100 9.35 -3.79 0.31
N HIS A 101 10.10 -4.50 -0.53
CA HIS A 101 11.17 -3.91 -1.31
C HIS A 101 10.67 -2.77 -2.20
N TRP A 102 9.55 -2.96 -2.89
CA TRP A 102 8.93 -1.93 -3.72
C TRP A 102 8.48 -0.71 -2.91
N ILE A 103 7.88 -0.93 -1.74
CA ILE A 103 7.42 0.14 -0.84
C ILE A 103 8.60 0.98 -0.36
N VAL A 104 9.66 0.34 0.16
CA VAL A 104 10.79 1.06 0.77
C VAL A 104 11.63 1.80 -0.27
N THR A 105 11.85 1.21 -1.44
CA THR A 105 12.65 1.83 -2.52
C THR A 105 11.94 3.01 -3.19
N ARG A 106 10.61 3.08 -3.11
CA ARG A 106 9.79 4.13 -3.75
C ARG A 106 9.03 4.97 -2.73
N SER A 107 9.44 4.98 -1.48
CA SER A 107 8.71 5.60 -0.37
C SER A 107 8.30 7.05 -0.64
N GLU A 108 9.19 7.90 -1.18
CA GLU A 108 8.88 9.30 -1.51
C GLU A 108 7.86 9.46 -2.67
N GLU A 109 7.96 8.61 -3.69
CA GLU A 109 6.99 8.58 -4.79
C GLU A 109 5.61 8.13 -4.28
N LEU A 110 5.59 7.10 -3.43
CA LEU A 110 4.36 6.56 -2.86
C LEU A 110 3.69 7.56 -1.92
N LYS A 111 4.45 8.29 -1.09
CA LYS A 111 3.90 9.41 -0.29
C LYS A 111 3.21 10.45 -1.17
N THR A 112 3.85 10.84 -2.28
CA THR A 112 3.25 11.79 -3.24
C THR A 112 1.96 11.23 -3.83
N ARG A 113 1.95 9.96 -4.22
CA ARG A 113 0.76 9.29 -4.77
C ARG A 113 -0.37 9.21 -3.75
N ILE A 114 -0.07 8.85 -2.49
CA ILE A 114 -1.02 8.84 -1.38
C ILE A 114 -1.63 10.24 -1.22
N TYR A 115 -0.78 11.27 -1.20
CA TYR A 115 -1.24 12.66 -1.08
C TYR A 115 -2.17 13.04 -2.22
N VAL A 116 -1.83 12.72 -3.47
CA VAL A 116 -2.67 12.98 -4.64
C VAL A 116 -3.99 12.25 -4.49
N VAL A 117 -3.99 10.94 -4.27
CA VAL A 117 -5.19 10.12 -4.13
C VAL A 117 -6.11 10.65 -3.02
N LYS A 118 -5.55 11.09 -1.89
CA LYS A 118 -6.30 11.68 -0.76
C LYS A 118 -6.96 13.02 -1.12
N ASN A 119 -6.28 13.87 -1.88
CA ASN A 119 -6.75 15.23 -2.18
C ASN A 119 -7.48 15.33 -3.53
N MET A 120 -7.43 14.28 -4.36
CA MET A 120 -8.12 14.20 -5.62
C MET A 120 -9.61 13.92 -5.36
N LYS A 121 -10.37 15.01 -5.12
CA LYS A 121 -11.82 14.94 -5.13
C LYS A 121 -12.27 14.64 -6.56
N PRO A 122 -13.20 13.68 -6.77
CA PRO A 122 -13.86 13.58 -8.07
C PRO A 122 -14.54 14.92 -8.35
N PHE A 123 -14.16 15.56 -9.45
CA PHE A 123 -14.80 16.76 -9.93
C PHE A 123 -15.96 16.34 -10.82
N ASP A 124 -17.16 16.29 -10.24
CA ASP A 124 -18.39 16.12 -11.01
C ASP A 124 -18.77 17.49 -11.60
N LEU A 125 -18.46 17.71 -12.88
CA LEU A 125 -18.90 18.91 -13.58
C LEU A 125 -20.43 18.86 -13.72
N PRO A 126 -21.20 19.84 -13.19
CA PRO A 126 -22.64 19.87 -13.38
C PRO A 126 -23.00 19.95 -14.86
N GLN A 127 -24.04 19.21 -15.27
CA GLN A 127 -24.49 19.13 -16.67
C GLN A 127 -24.80 20.52 -17.28
N GLU A 128 -25.14 21.50 -16.45
CA GLU A 128 -25.42 22.89 -16.85
C GLU A 128 -24.22 23.60 -17.51
N PHE A 129 -22.99 23.16 -17.25
CA PHE A 129 -21.77 23.72 -17.88
C PHE A 129 -21.39 23.05 -19.21
N PHE A 130 -22.14 22.04 -19.66
CA PHE A 130 -21.90 21.38 -20.95
C PHE A 130 -22.65 22.06 -22.12
N VAL A 131 -23.45 23.08 -21.87
CA VAL A 131 -24.18 23.81 -22.91
C VAL A 131 -23.28 24.87 -23.52
N ASP A 132 -22.98 24.73 -24.82
CA ASP A 132 -22.24 25.72 -25.59
C ASP A 132 -23.06 27.04 -25.68
N PRO A 133 -22.54 28.19 -25.20
CA PRO A 133 -23.23 29.48 -25.29
C PRO A 133 -23.41 29.99 -26.74
N GLY A 134 -22.86 29.30 -27.75
CA GLY A 134 -22.93 29.67 -29.17
C GLY A 134 -24.13 29.16 -29.97
N LEU A 135 -25.10 28.45 -29.37
CA LEU A 135 -26.33 28.01 -30.04
C LEU A 135 -27.53 28.87 -29.61
N ASN A 136 -27.61 30.09 -30.14
CA ASN A 136 -28.86 30.85 -30.30
C ASN A 136 -28.86 31.55 -31.66
#